data_AF-A0A535KHG4-F1
#
_entry.id   AF-A0A535KHG4-F1
#
_cell.length_a   1.000
_cell.length_b   1.000
_cell.length_c   1.000
_cell.angle_alpha   90.00
_cell.angle_beta   90.00
_cell.angle_gamma   90.00
#
_symmetry.space_group_name_H-M   'P 1'
#
loop_
_entity.id
_entity.type
_entity.pdbx_description
1 polymer ?
#
loop_
_entity_poly.entity_id
_entity_poly.type
_entity_poly.pdbx_seq_one_letter_code
_entity_poly.pdbx_strand_id
1 'polypeptide(L)' 'MPRLVPMSSVDAAWLGMEDPTNLMMVTGVLMLEGKADLKRLRTLLDKRLAA' A
#
# COMPACT_ATOMS: atom_id res chain seq x y z
N MET A 1 8.46 -5.44 -19.54
CA MET A 1 8.90 -4.59 -18.40
C MET A 1 7.86 -3.50 -18.21
N PRO A 2 7.44 -3.19 -16.98
CA PRO A 2 6.49 -2.10 -16.75
C PRO A 2 7.11 -0.77 -17.22
N ARG A 3 6.28 0.11 -17.79
CA ARG A 3 6.70 1.44 -18.22
C ARG A 3 6.89 2.32 -16.98
N LEU A 4 8.09 2.85 -16.79
CA LEU A 4 8.32 3.87 -15.77
C LEU A 4 7.73 5.20 -16.24
N VAL A 5 6.93 5.83 -15.38
CA VAL A 5 6.32 7.15 -15.60
C VAL A 5 6.73 8.07 -14.45
N PRO A 6 6.98 9.37 -14.72
CA PRO A 6 7.25 10.33 -13.66
C PRO A 6 6.08 10.40 -12.67
N MET A 7 6.39 10.59 -11.38
CA MET A 7 5.38 10.82 -10.35
C MET A 7 4.67 12.16 -10.60
N SER A 8 3.41 12.26 -10.18
CA SER A 8 2.73 13.55 -10.16
C SER A 8 3.39 14.49 -9.15
N SER A 9 3.13 15.80 -9.27
CA SER A 9 3.69 16.80 -8.35
C SER A 9 3.27 16.56 -6.89
N VAL A 10 2.02 16.14 -6.67
CA VAL A 10 1.51 15.86 -5.33
C VAL A 10 2.16 14.61 -4.73
N ASP A 11 2.35 13.55 -5.52
CA ASP A 11 3.00 12.33 -5.04
C ASP A 11 4.48 12.58 -4.70
N ALA A 12 5.17 13.37 -5.52
CA ALA A 12 6.56 13.75 -5.28
C ALA A 12 6.72 14.62 -4.02
N ALA A 13 5.80 15.58 -3.80
CA ALA A 13 5.80 16.38 -2.59
C ALA A 13 5.49 15.53 -1.34
N TRP A 14 4.52 14.62 -1.43
CA TRP A 14 4.19 13.68 -0.36
C TRP A 14 5.41 12.82 0.03
N LEU A 15 6.12 12.27 -0.96
CA LEU A 15 7.35 11.51 -0.72
C LEU A 15 8.47 12.38 -0.11
N GLY A 16 8.60 13.63 -0.54
CA GLY A 16 9.60 14.56 -0.02
C GLY A 16 9.41 14.97 1.44
N MET A 17 8.22 14.76 2.01
CA MET A 17 7.90 15.05 3.42
C MET A 17 8.17 13.87 4.37
N GLU A 18 8.61 12.72 3.84
CA GLU A 18 8.91 11.52 4.61
C GLU A 18 10.09 11.73 5.58
N ASP A 19 9.87 11.40 6.85
CA ASP A 19 10.86 11.46 7.92
C ASP A 19 10.58 10.30 8.91
N PRO A 20 11.59 9.74 9.61
CA PRO A 20 11.36 8.68 10.58
C PRO A 20 10.32 9.00 11.67
N THR A 21 10.07 10.28 11.92
CA THR A 21 9.06 10.79 12.87
C THR A 21 7.78 11.30 12.20
N ASN A 22 7.75 11.37 10.87
CA ASN A 22 6.60 11.79 10.05
C ASN A 22 6.44 10.86 8.84
N LEU A 23 5.92 9.66 9.10
CA LEU A 23 5.70 8.67 8.05
C LEU A 23 4.60 9.11 7.10
N MET A 24 4.95 9.26 5.83
CA MET A 24 4.02 9.63 4.75
C MET A 24 3.39 8.36 4.18
N MET A 25 2.90 7.49 5.06
CA MET A 25 2.24 6.23 4.72
C MET A 25 0.81 6.20 5.24
N VAL A 26 -0.14 5.90 4.36
CA VAL A 26 -1.51 5.64 4.76
C VAL A 26 -1.59 4.22 5.33
N THR A 27 -2.02 4.09 6.59
CA THR A 27 -2.14 2.80 7.27
C THR A 27 -3.60 2.48 7.57
N GLY A 28 -4.05 1.29 7.16
CA GLY A 28 -5.34 0.73 7.54
C GLY A 28 -5.17 -0.47 8.46
N VAL A 29 -5.95 -0.52 9.54
CA VAL A 29 -5.97 -1.66 10.47
C VAL A 29 -7.36 -2.28 10.46
N LEU A 30 -7.44 -3.59 10.22
CA LEU A 30 -8.68 -4.35 10.21
C LEU A 30 -8.71 -5.31 11.40
N MET A 31 -9.68 -5.12 12.28
CA MET A 31 -9.99 -6.08 13.35
C MET A 31 -10.97 -7.11 12.81
N LEU A 32 -10.56 -8.38 12.80
CA LEU A 32 -11.39 -9.51 12.37
C LEU A 32 -11.84 -10.30 13.59
N GLU A 33 -13.04 -10.88 13.52
CA GLU A 33 -13.60 -11.69 14.61
C GLU A 33 -12.78 -12.98 14.89
N GLY A 34 -11.94 -13.40 13.95
CA GLY A 34 -11.12 -14.60 14.08
C GLY A 34 -9.87 -14.58 13.22
N LYS A 35 -9.10 -15.67 13.30
CA LYS A 35 -7.86 -15.83 12.52
C LYS A 35 -8.16 -15.80 11.03
N ALA A 36 -7.41 -14.97 10.29
CA ALA A 36 -7.47 -14.98 8.83
C ALA A 36 -6.80 -16.24 8.27
N ASP A 37 -7.43 -16.87 7.27
CA ASP A 37 -6.76 -17.83 6.41
C ASP A 37 -5.79 -17.07 5.48
N LEU A 38 -4.49 -17.22 5.76
CA LEU A 38 -3.43 -16.54 5.02
C LEU A 38 -3.41 -16.89 3.53
N LYS A 39 -3.73 -18.13 3.16
CA LYS A 39 -3.74 -18.57 1.75
C LYS A 39 -4.88 -17.89 0.99
N ARG A 40 -6.05 -17.82 1.62
CA ARG A 40 -7.21 -17.11 1.07
C ARG A 40 -6.95 -15.60 0.99
N LEU A 41 -6.39 -15.00 2.04
CA LEU A 41 -6.06 -13.58 2.06
C LEU A 41 -5.08 -13.23 0.93
N ARG A 42 -4.01 -14.00 0.76
CA ARG A 42 -3.05 -13.78 -0.33
C ARG A 42 -3.72 -13.83 -1.70
N THR A 43 -4.53 -14.87 -1.93
CA THR A 43 -5.29 -15.01 -3.18
C THR A 43 -6.22 -13.82 -3.44
N LEU A 44 -6.84 -13.27 -2.39
CA LEU A 44 -7.70 -12.10 -2.51
C LEU A 44 -6.91 -10.84 -2.87
N LEU A 45 -5.78 -10.61 -2.19
CA LEU A 45 -4.91 -9.45 -2.45
C LEU A 45 -4.36 -9.50 -3.88
N ASP A 46 -3.88 -10.65 -4.34
CA ASP A 46 -3.41 -10.82 -5.71
C ASP A 46 -4.53 -10.56 -6.74
N LYS A 47 -5.78 -10.96 -6.45
CA LYS A 47 -6.91 -10.71 -7.37
C LYS A 47 -7.44 -9.27 -7.38
N ARG A 48 -7.24 -8.52 -6.31
CA ARG A 48 -7.88 -7.19 -6.12
C ARG A 48 -6.92 -6.03 -6.18
N LEU A 49 -5.64 -6.24 -5.83
CA LEU A 49 -4.65 -5.19 -5.67
C LEU A 49 -3.41 -5.37 -6.54
N ALA A 50 -3.09 -6.60 -6.99
CA ALA A 50 -2.04 -6.77 -8.00
C ALA A 50 -2.63 -6.41 -9.37
N ALA A 51 -2.03 -5.41 -10.02
CA ALA A 51 -2.34 -4.97 -11.37
C ALA A 51 -1.76 -5.92 -12.43
#